data_AF-A0A5J4VFC0-F1
#
_entry.id   AF-A0A5J4VFC0-F1
#
_cell.length_a   1.000
_cell.length_b   1.000
_cell.length_c   1.000
_cell.angle_alpha   90.00
_cell.angle_beta   90.00
_cell.angle_gamma   90.00
#
_symmetry.space_group_name_H-M   'P 1'
#
loop_
_entity.id
_entity.type
_entity.pdbx_description
1 polymer ?
#
loop_
_entity_poly.entity_id
_entity_poly.type
_entity_poly.pdbx_seq_one_letter_code
_entity_poly.pdbx_strand_id
1 'polypeptide(L)'
;MADKIGIVKVQELIRLFDPSTIMPINEKEQRSKLSQILTQINYFGRRNDEQAVELAIIEYVEKQLSEDEQRIKQQREQMKAKMRQLIKKEFPQREQRHEHQLEHINEIHNRQALEDFHNTPDLNLDQMFKTNEEENDEIHQKYINKPFHQSQESNVIILCDVADEVKFNVIKNKALQRHDENTSTLTFKVNNNIDPREKPTKPYYRNLANLNQIDSFLDQIYRQQQRSAFKIRADFGTIIETSEYDGNEQKISYKYILPMDANTERRVPLIIKSQENIQSYKHYMRDVIANMQERTQEDTHQKIVAIFSIMIWIYKFSLAGAAIPSLQKHIKRREVYYVECKKNLCFFTAYSFITMPNSKEKRWKDCSRIAEGKRIFKRIYGKEFDDLYQGFNFATDIDEFIEKEQINVHVFTQRLQCGSHKQWGKRTYFICL
;
A
#
# COMPACT_ATOMS: atom_id res chain seq x y z
N MET A 1 -6.76 -102.03 35.72
CA MET A 1 -7.30 -100.75 36.26
C MET A 1 -6.96 -99.69 35.24
N ALA A 2 -7.94 -99.00 34.67
CA ALA A 2 -7.66 -97.93 33.72
C ALA A 2 -7.19 -96.71 34.51
N ASP A 3 -5.97 -96.23 34.21
CA ASP A 3 -5.42 -95.06 34.89
C ASP A 3 -6.26 -93.83 34.58
N LYS A 4 -6.60 -93.10 35.64
CA LYS A 4 -7.32 -91.82 35.52
C LYS A 4 -6.32 -90.75 35.09
N ILE A 5 -6.75 -89.82 34.23
CA ILE A 5 -5.98 -88.62 33.87
C ILE A 5 -5.38 -87.97 35.11
N GLY A 6 -4.09 -87.63 35.08
CA GLY A 6 -3.39 -87.02 36.21
C GLY A 6 -4.05 -85.70 36.62
N ILE A 7 -4.12 -85.39 37.92
CA ILE A 7 -4.84 -84.20 38.39
C ILE A 7 -4.25 -82.91 37.82
N VAL A 8 -2.93 -82.82 37.67
CA VAL A 8 -2.23 -81.69 37.03
C VAL A 8 -2.72 -81.52 35.59
N LYS A 9 -2.82 -82.61 34.82
CA LYS A 9 -3.31 -82.57 33.44
C LYS A 9 -4.78 -82.18 33.36
N VAL A 10 -5.62 -82.59 34.31
CA VAL A 10 -7.01 -82.12 34.41
C VAL A 10 -7.08 -80.60 34.56
N GLN A 11 -6.18 -80.00 35.37
CA GLN A 11 -6.14 -78.55 35.54
C GLN A 11 -5.71 -77.82 34.27
N GLU A 12 -4.71 -78.35 33.56
CA GLU A 12 -4.27 -77.81 32.27
C GLU A 12 -5.40 -77.84 31.23
N LEU A 13 -6.12 -78.95 31.10
CA LEU A 13 -7.22 -79.12 30.15
C LEU A 13 -8.39 -78.17 30.44
N ILE A 14 -8.70 -77.92 31.71
CA ILE A 14 -9.72 -76.93 32.10
C ILE A 14 -9.28 -75.52 31.70
N ARG A 15 -8.02 -75.16 31.93
CA ARG A 15 -7.48 -73.84 31.57
C ARG A 15 -7.33 -73.66 30.06
N LEU A 16 -7.11 -74.74 29.32
CA LEU A 16 -7.06 -74.74 27.87
C LEU A 16 -8.43 -74.40 27.26
N PHE A 17 -9.51 -74.90 27.88
CA PHE A 17 -10.87 -74.57 27.47
C PHE A 17 -11.29 -73.15 27.89
N ASP A 18 -10.95 -72.74 29.11
CA ASP A 18 -11.21 -71.40 29.63
C ASP A 18 -10.03 -70.91 30.50
N PRO A 19 -9.17 -70.02 29.96
CA PRO A 19 -8.03 -69.47 30.70
C PRO A 19 -8.40 -68.64 31.93
N SER A 20 -9.63 -68.11 31.97
CA SER A 20 -10.11 -67.23 33.06
C SER A 20 -10.78 -68.03 34.19
N THR A 21 -10.87 -69.35 34.05
CA THR A 21 -11.55 -70.19 35.03
C THR A 21 -10.81 -70.21 36.37
N ILE A 22 -11.55 -69.90 37.45
CA ILE A 22 -11.09 -70.13 38.81
C ILE A 22 -11.08 -71.64 39.09
N MET A 23 -9.92 -72.17 39.44
CA MET A 23 -9.72 -73.60 39.66
C MET A 23 -10.29 -74.03 41.02
N PRO A 24 -11.16 -75.05 41.07
CA PRO A 24 -11.64 -75.61 42.34
C PRO A 24 -10.49 -76.17 43.17
N ILE A 25 -10.53 -76.04 44.50
CA ILE A 25 -9.47 -76.56 45.39
C ILE A 25 -9.55 -78.10 45.51
N ASN A 26 -10.75 -78.66 45.35
CA ASN A 26 -11.02 -80.09 45.52
C ASN A 26 -10.83 -80.86 44.20
N GLU A 27 -10.05 -81.95 44.23
CA GLU A 27 -9.79 -82.78 43.05
C GLU A 27 -11.06 -83.38 42.43
N LYS A 28 -12.04 -83.74 43.26
CA LYS A 28 -13.32 -84.30 42.78
C LYS A 28 -14.10 -83.26 41.98
N GLU A 29 -14.05 -82.00 42.40
CA GLU A 29 -14.69 -80.88 41.70
C GLU A 29 -13.97 -80.52 40.41
N GLN A 30 -12.62 -80.56 40.39
CA GLN A 30 -11.84 -80.38 39.17
C GLN A 30 -12.21 -81.42 38.11
N ARG A 31 -12.28 -82.71 38.50
CA ARG A 31 -12.67 -83.79 37.57
C ARG A 31 -14.14 -83.67 37.11
N SER A 32 -15.03 -83.24 38.00
CA SER A 32 -16.43 -82.95 37.64
C SER A 32 -16.50 -81.84 36.58
N LYS A 33 -15.72 -80.77 36.77
CA LYS A 33 -15.66 -79.63 35.84
C LYS A 33 -15.12 -80.02 34.47
N LEU A 34 -14.06 -80.83 34.40
CA LEU A 34 -13.58 -81.38 33.13
C LEU A 34 -14.66 -82.24 32.45
N SER A 35 -15.39 -83.07 33.20
CA SER A 35 -16.49 -83.86 32.63
C SER A 35 -17.64 -82.98 32.10
N GLN A 36 -17.93 -81.85 32.74
CA GLN A 36 -18.90 -80.88 32.25
C GLN A 36 -18.43 -80.24 30.94
N ILE A 37 -17.16 -79.84 30.86
CA ILE A 37 -16.55 -79.29 29.64
C ILE A 37 -16.62 -80.30 28.50
N LEU A 38 -16.24 -81.55 28.75
CA LEU A 38 -16.31 -82.60 27.72
C LEU A 38 -17.74 -82.88 27.25
N THR A 39 -18.72 -82.69 28.12
CA THR A 39 -20.13 -82.78 27.74
C THR A 39 -20.56 -81.55 26.92
N GLN A 40 -20.10 -80.35 27.29
CA GLN A 40 -20.39 -79.10 26.58
C GLN A 40 -19.86 -79.11 25.15
N ILE A 41 -18.68 -79.68 24.92
CA ILE A 41 -18.11 -79.83 23.57
C ILE A 41 -18.63 -81.08 22.84
N ASN A 42 -19.59 -81.81 23.42
CA ASN A 42 -20.16 -83.05 22.89
C ASN A 42 -19.12 -84.17 22.62
N TYR A 43 -18.12 -84.30 23.50
CA TYR A 43 -17.11 -85.37 23.41
C TYR A 43 -17.58 -86.67 24.09
N PHE A 44 -17.73 -87.72 23.28
CA PHE A 44 -18.15 -89.07 23.70
C PHE A 44 -17.04 -90.12 23.54
N GLY A 45 -15.80 -89.70 23.25
CA GLY A 45 -14.64 -90.58 23.09
C GLY A 45 -14.07 -91.13 24.41
N ARG A 46 -12.86 -91.70 24.37
CA ARG A 46 -12.18 -92.24 25.56
C ARG A 46 -11.82 -91.07 26.49
N ARG A 47 -12.47 -91.01 27.66
CA ARG A 47 -12.28 -89.93 28.65
C ARG A 47 -11.07 -90.11 29.57
N ASN A 48 -10.39 -91.25 29.47
CA ASN A 48 -9.15 -91.53 30.20
C ASN A 48 -7.91 -91.34 29.32
N ASP A 49 -8.10 -91.03 28.04
CA ASP A 49 -7.02 -90.80 27.07
C ASP A 49 -6.72 -89.29 27.03
N GLU A 50 -5.60 -88.90 27.64
CA GLU A 50 -5.23 -87.50 27.80
C GLU A 50 -5.08 -86.79 26.46
N GLN A 51 -4.46 -87.45 25.47
CA GLN A 51 -4.20 -86.86 24.15
C GLN A 51 -5.49 -86.68 23.36
N ALA A 52 -6.38 -87.67 23.38
CA ALA A 52 -7.66 -87.58 22.68
C ALA A 52 -8.57 -86.50 23.29
N VAL A 53 -8.54 -86.34 24.61
CA VAL A 53 -9.27 -85.30 25.33
C VAL A 53 -8.71 -83.90 25.05
N GLU A 54 -7.39 -83.75 25.05
CA GLU A 54 -6.70 -82.49 24.75
C GLU A 54 -6.99 -82.00 23.33
N LEU A 55 -6.83 -82.88 22.33
CA LEU A 55 -7.12 -82.55 20.93
C LEU A 55 -8.57 -82.11 20.72
N ALA A 56 -9.53 -82.80 21.35
CA ALA A 56 -10.95 -82.44 21.24
C ALA A 56 -11.26 -81.06 21.84
N ILE A 57 -10.58 -80.69 22.92
CA ILE A 57 -10.70 -79.35 23.52
C ILE A 57 -10.07 -78.30 22.60
N ILE A 58 -8.87 -78.54 22.06
CA ILE A 58 -8.18 -77.62 21.15
C ILE A 58 -9.04 -77.35 19.91
N GLU A 59 -9.53 -78.40 19.24
CA GLU A 59 -10.31 -78.25 18.01
C GLU A 59 -11.59 -77.44 18.24
N TYR A 60 -12.25 -77.66 19.38
CA TYR A 60 -13.44 -76.89 19.76
C TYR A 60 -13.11 -75.42 20.02
N VAL A 61 -12.04 -75.13 20.77
CA VAL A 61 -11.61 -73.76 21.12
C VAL A 61 -11.18 -73.00 19.86
N GLU A 62 -10.38 -73.62 18.98
CA GLU A 62 -9.94 -73.02 17.72
C GLU A 62 -11.12 -72.69 16.81
N LYS A 63 -12.12 -73.57 16.74
CA LYS A 63 -13.35 -73.31 15.97
C LYS A 63 -14.11 -72.11 16.53
N GLN A 64 -14.27 -72.03 17.86
CA GLN A 64 -14.93 -70.87 18.50
C GLN A 64 -14.16 -69.57 18.27
N LEU A 65 -12.82 -69.59 18.38
CA LEU A 65 -11.98 -68.41 18.12
C LEU A 65 -12.10 -67.95 16.65
N SER A 66 -12.10 -68.87 15.69
CA SER A 66 -12.28 -68.55 14.27
C SER A 66 -13.65 -67.94 13.99
N GLU A 67 -14.72 -68.49 14.59
CA GLU A 67 -16.09 -67.94 14.46
C GLU A 67 -16.19 -66.53 15.07
N ASP A 68 -15.57 -66.30 16.23
CA ASP A 68 -15.52 -65.01 16.91
C ASP A 68 -14.69 -63.97 16.14
N GLU A 69 -13.55 -64.35 15.58
CA GLU A 69 -12.75 -63.47 14.73
C GLU A 69 -13.51 -63.04 13.48
N GLN A 70 -14.23 -63.96 12.84
CA GLN A 70 -15.07 -63.63 11.68
C GLN A 70 -16.20 -62.68 12.06
N ARG A 71 -16.84 -62.89 13.22
CA ARG A 71 -17.89 -62.02 13.74
C ARG A 71 -17.37 -60.61 14.05
N ILE A 72 -16.20 -60.50 14.69
CA ILE A 72 -15.54 -59.21 14.98
C ILE A 72 -15.16 -58.50 13.68
N LYS A 73 -14.64 -59.24 12.69
CA LYS A 73 -14.27 -58.69 11.38
C LYS A 73 -15.49 -58.14 10.63
N GLN A 74 -16.61 -58.88 10.62
CA GLN A 74 -17.86 -58.40 10.03
C GLN A 74 -18.41 -57.15 10.75
N GLN A 75 -18.40 -57.12 12.08
CA GLN A 75 -18.83 -55.95 12.85
C GLN A 75 -17.97 -54.72 12.55
N ARG A 76 -16.64 -54.87 12.45
CA ARG A 76 -15.72 -53.78 12.09
C ARG A 76 -15.99 -53.25 10.68
N GLU A 77 -16.23 -54.12 9.71
CA GLU A 77 -16.55 -53.69 8.34
C GLU A 77 -17.92 -53.02 8.23
N GLN A 78 -18.93 -53.51 8.95
CA GLN A 78 -20.24 -52.83 9.03
C GLN A 78 -20.12 -51.44 9.69
N MET A 79 -19.32 -51.31 10.75
CA MET A 79 -19.09 -50.03 11.42
C MET A 79 -18.34 -49.05 10.51
N LYS A 80 -17.29 -49.51 9.81
CA LYS A 80 -16.59 -48.71 8.79
C LYS A 80 -17.52 -48.26 7.67
N ALA A 81 -18.40 -49.14 7.17
CA ALA A 81 -19.35 -48.80 6.13
C ALA A 81 -20.36 -47.73 6.60
N LYS A 82 -20.92 -47.87 7.80
CA LYS A 82 -21.79 -46.86 8.42
C LYS A 82 -21.05 -45.52 8.61
N MET A 83 -19.80 -45.56 9.06
CA MET A 83 -18.98 -44.37 9.26
C MET A 83 -18.64 -43.66 7.94
N ARG A 84 -18.33 -44.42 6.89
CA ARG A 84 -18.15 -43.87 5.52
C ARG A 84 -19.43 -43.23 4.98
N GLN A 85 -20.60 -43.81 5.23
CA GLN A 85 -21.88 -43.21 4.83
C GLN A 85 -22.18 -41.92 5.60
N LEU A 86 -21.93 -41.89 6.91
CA LEU A 86 -22.06 -40.69 7.74
C LEU A 86 -21.12 -39.58 7.27
N ILE A 87 -19.84 -39.89 7.05
CA ILE A 87 -18.86 -38.92 6.52
C ILE A 87 -19.32 -38.42 5.15
N LYS A 88 -19.71 -39.31 4.22
CA LYS A 88 -20.16 -38.91 2.88
C LYS A 88 -21.43 -38.04 2.88
N LYS A 89 -22.27 -38.12 3.92
CA LYS A 89 -23.50 -37.32 4.05
C LYS A 89 -23.26 -36.00 4.80
N GLU A 90 -22.47 -36.03 5.87
CA GLU A 90 -22.27 -34.87 6.74
C GLU A 90 -21.16 -33.92 6.26
N PHE A 91 -20.10 -34.43 5.60
CA PHE A 91 -19.03 -33.56 5.10
C PHE A 91 -19.52 -32.56 4.06
N PRO A 92 -20.24 -32.97 2.98
CA PRO A 92 -20.74 -32.03 1.98
C PRO A 92 -21.75 -31.05 2.57
N GLN A 93 -22.58 -31.49 3.53
CA GLN A 93 -23.58 -30.62 4.18
C GLN A 93 -22.97 -29.64 5.19
N ARG A 94 -21.82 -29.97 5.80
CA ARG A 94 -21.07 -29.04 6.66
C ARG A 94 -20.25 -28.08 5.82
N GLU A 95 -19.58 -28.54 4.77
CA GLU A 95 -18.88 -27.67 3.82
C GLU A 95 -19.84 -26.68 3.16
N GLN A 96 -20.97 -27.13 2.62
CA GLN A 96 -21.98 -26.22 2.04
C GLN A 96 -22.54 -25.23 3.07
N ARG A 97 -22.75 -25.65 4.33
CA ARG A 97 -23.20 -24.71 5.39
C ARG A 97 -22.12 -23.72 5.78
N HIS A 98 -20.86 -24.14 5.86
CA HIS A 98 -19.75 -23.24 6.13
C HIS A 98 -19.49 -22.29 4.96
N GLU A 99 -19.55 -22.76 3.71
CA GLU A 99 -19.46 -21.93 2.51
C GLU A 99 -20.61 -20.92 2.47
N HIS A 100 -21.86 -21.35 2.70
CA HIS A 100 -23.01 -20.43 2.68
C HIS A 100 -22.96 -19.44 3.86
N GLN A 101 -22.40 -19.81 5.02
CA GLN A 101 -22.16 -18.88 6.12
C GLN A 101 -21.03 -17.90 5.80
N LEU A 102 -19.93 -18.36 5.19
CA LEU A 102 -18.82 -17.51 4.74
C LEU A 102 -19.26 -16.56 3.62
N GLU A 103 -20.07 -17.01 2.66
CA GLU A 103 -20.69 -16.19 1.63
C GLU A 103 -21.63 -15.16 2.25
N HIS A 104 -22.47 -15.55 3.20
CA HIS A 104 -23.36 -14.60 3.87
C HIS A 104 -22.61 -13.56 4.71
N ILE A 105 -21.55 -13.97 5.43
CA ILE A 105 -20.66 -13.07 6.16
C ILE A 105 -19.93 -12.16 5.19
N ASN A 106 -19.44 -12.68 4.06
CA ASN A 106 -18.78 -11.87 3.02
C ASN A 106 -19.77 -10.92 2.33
N GLU A 107 -21.03 -11.31 2.13
CA GLU A 107 -22.08 -10.44 1.60
C GLU A 107 -22.43 -9.33 2.58
N ILE A 108 -22.52 -9.62 3.89
CA ILE A 108 -22.75 -8.60 4.92
C ILE A 108 -21.55 -7.65 4.98
N HIS A 109 -20.32 -8.15 5.01
CA HIS A 109 -19.12 -7.31 5.00
C HIS A 109 -18.98 -6.51 3.70
N ASN A 110 -19.32 -7.09 2.54
CA ASN A 110 -19.32 -6.38 1.27
C ASN A 110 -20.43 -5.33 1.20
N ARG A 111 -21.61 -5.61 1.78
CA ARG A 111 -22.72 -4.65 1.86
C ARG A 111 -22.40 -3.53 2.83
N GLN A 112 -21.82 -3.82 3.99
CA GLN A 112 -21.30 -2.82 4.92
C GLN A 112 -20.17 -2.01 4.30
N ALA A 113 -19.21 -2.63 3.61
CA ALA A 113 -18.16 -1.91 2.88
C ALA A 113 -18.72 -1.07 1.72
N LEU A 114 -19.83 -1.50 1.09
CA LEU A 114 -20.51 -0.76 0.04
C LEU A 114 -21.32 0.41 0.63
N GLU A 115 -22.01 0.22 1.74
CA GLU A 115 -22.72 1.25 2.50
C GLU A 115 -21.75 2.25 3.10
N ASP A 116 -20.65 1.81 3.71
CA ASP A 116 -19.54 2.64 4.15
C ASP A 116 -18.91 3.38 2.97
N PHE A 117 -18.76 2.77 1.79
CA PHE A 117 -18.29 3.44 0.57
C PHE A 117 -19.28 4.48 0.02
N HIS A 118 -20.59 4.26 0.17
CA HIS A 118 -21.65 5.20 -0.21
C HIS A 118 -21.82 6.34 0.81
N ASN A 119 -21.50 6.07 2.09
CA ASN A 119 -21.54 7.02 3.20
C ASN A 119 -20.17 7.67 3.48
N THR A 120 -19.08 7.19 2.86
CA THR A 120 -17.79 7.85 2.88
C THR A 120 -18.01 9.17 2.14
N PRO A 121 -17.89 10.34 2.82
CA PRO A 121 -17.97 11.60 2.14
C PRO A 121 -16.94 11.57 1.01
N ASP A 122 -17.28 12.15 -0.15
CA ASP A 122 -16.39 12.24 -1.30
C ASP A 122 -14.96 12.44 -0.79
N LEU A 123 -14.05 11.46 -1.04
CA LEU A 123 -12.63 11.65 -0.78
C LEU A 123 -12.19 12.75 -1.73
N ASN A 124 -12.46 13.96 -1.28
CA ASN A 124 -12.30 15.15 -2.06
C ASN A 124 -10.80 15.33 -2.06
N LEU A 125 -10.18 15.40 -3.24
CA LEU A 125 -8.80 15.85 -3.29
C LEU A 125 -8.69 17.19 -2.55
N ASP A 126 -9.74 18.03 -2.61
CA ASP A 126 -9.83 19.24 -1.79
C ASP A 126 -9.90 18.98 -0.29
N GLN A 127 -10.33 17.81 0.23
CA GLN A 127 -10.27 17.48 1.67
C GLN A 127 -8.85 17.16 2.15
N MET A 128 -8.03 16.50 1.32
CA MET A 128 -6.59 16.34 1.61
C MET A 128 -5.81 17.65 1.44
N PHE A 129 -6.27 18.53 0.54
CA PHE A 129 -5.69 19.88 0.38
C PHE A 129 -6.19 20.85 1.43
N LYS A 130 -7.38 20.60 1.98
CA LYS A 130 -7.99 21.42 3.03
C LYS A 130 -7.11 21.52 4.25
N THR A 131 -6.42 20.45 4.65
CA THR A 131 -5.56 20.49 5.85
C THR A 131 -4.39 21.46 5.66
N ASN A 132 -3.80 21.52 4.46
CA ASN A 132 -2.76 22.50 4.13
C ASN A 132 -3.33 23.92 3.96
N GLU A 133 -4.54 24.05 3.39
CA GLU A 133 -5.23 25.33 3.27
C GLU A 133 -5.63 25.87 4.65
N GLU A 134 -6.12 25.03 5.55
CA GLU A 134 -6.50 25.35 6.94
C GLU A 134 -5.27 25.76 7.76
N GLU A 135 -4.14 25.03 7.68
CA GLU A 135 -2.87 25.44 8.33
C GLU A 135 -2.35 26.79 7.79
N ASN A 136 -2.47 27.02 6.48
CA ASN A 136 -2.10 28.30 5.89
C ASN A 136 -3.06 29.42 6.29
N ASP A 137 -4.35 29.16 6.35
CA ASP A 137 -5.36 30.11 6.78
C ASP A 137 -5.13 30.48 8.24
N GLU A 138 -4.79 29.53 9.12
CA GLU A 138 -4.42 29.80 10.51
C GLU A 138 -3.21 30.73 10.62
N ILE A 139 -2.13 30.44 9.86
CA ILE A 139 -0.94 31.30 9.79
C ILE A 139 -1.33 32.68 9.22
N HIS A 140 -2.11 32.72 8.14
CA HIS A 140 -2.51 33.94 7.48
C HIS A 140 -3.34 34.84 8.41
N GLN A 141 -4.32 34.27 9.12
CA GLN A 141 -5.11 35.01 10.11
C GLN A 141 -4.25 35.62 11.23
N LYS A 142 -3.16 34.95 11.62
CA LYS A 142 -2.21 35.47 12.62
C LYS A 142 -1.45 36.71 12.13
N TYR A 143 -1.17 36.82 10.84
CA TYR A 143 -0.26 37.84 10.28
C TYR A 143 -0.94 38.88 9.36
N ILE A 144 -2.20 38.67 8.93
CA ILE A 144 -2.92 39.54 7.97
C ILE A 144 -2.97 41.02 8.37
N ASN A 145 -3.05 41.31 9.67
CA ASN A 145 -3.13 42.68 10.22
C ASN A 145 -1.81 43.17 10.83
N LYS A 146 -0.71 42.40 10.72
CA LYS A 146 0.58 42.81 11.29
C LYS A 146 1.34 43.65 10.26
N PRO A 147 1.67 44.92 10.56
CA PRO A 147 2.43 45.75 9.65
C PRO A 147 3.86 45.20 9.51
N PHE A 148 4.23 44.80 8.29
CA PHE A 148 5.60 44.44 7.96
C PHE A 148 6.44 45.72 7.83
N HIS A 149 7.49 45.82 8.64
CA HIS A 149 8.39 46.97 8.61
C HIS A 149 9.54 46.64 7.65
N GLN A 150 9.55 47.31 6.49
CA GLN A 150 10.64 47.20 5.52
C GLN A 150 11.44 48.51 5.50
N SER A 151 12.76 48.41 5.63
CA SER A 151 13.66 49.54 5.32
C SER A 151 13.70 49.78 3.79
N GLN A 152 13.49 51.02 3.35
CA GLN A 152 13.23 51.35 1.94
C GLN A 152 14.46 51.24 1.01
N GLU A 153 15.68 51.20 1.55
CA GLU A 153 16.91 51.32 0.76
C GLU A 153 17.92 50.21 1.05
N SER A 154 17.55 48.97 0.74
CA SER A 154 18.49 47.86 0.83
C SER A 154 18.34 46.90 -0.35
N ASN A 155 19.47 46.39 -0.83
CA ASN A 155 19.54 45.29 -1.80
C ASN A 155 19.24 43.92 -1.17
N VAL A 156 18.77 43.91 0.09
CA VAL A 156 18.27 42.75 0.84
C VAL A 156 17.04 43.16 1.64
N ILE A 157 16.14 42.22 1.95
CA ILE A 157 15.00 42.46 2.83
C ILE A 157 15.50 42.48 4.29
N ILE A 158 15.47 43.64 4.95
CA ILE A 158 15.84 43.80 6.36
C ILE A 158 14.65 43.40 7.25
N LEU A 159 14.88 42.54 8.23
CA LEU A 159 13.85 42.08 9.17
C LEU A 159 13.89 42.83 10.51
N CYS A 160 15.07 43.25 10.95
CA CYS A 160 15.25 44.05 12.17
C CYS A 160 16.52 44.90 12.11
N ASP A 161 16.69 45.77 13.09
CA ASP A 161 17.87 46.62 13.21
C ASP A 161 19.16 45.80 13.36
N VAL A 162 20.19 46.28 12.68
CA VAL A 162 21.52 45.70 12.61
C VAL A 162 22.44 46.46 13.57
N ALA A 163 23.15 45.74 14.44
CA ALA A 163 23.96 46.38 15.47
C ALA A 163 25.32 46.93 14.97
N ASP A 164 25.93 46.30 13.96
CA ASP A 164 27.19 46.72 13.34
C ASP A 164 27.05 46.66 11.81
N GLU A 165 26.67 47.80 11.23
CA GLU A 165 26.42 47.94 9.79
C GLU A 165 27.64 47.63 8.93
N VAL A 166 28.86 47.91 9.42
CA VAL A 166 30.10 47.70 8.65
C VAL A 166 30.32 46.21 8.46
N LYS A 167 30.27 45.42 9.55
CA LYS A 167 30.42 43.96 9.46
C LYS A 167 29.27 43.32 8.70
N PHE A 168 28.05 43.81 8.92
CA PHE A 168 26.88 43.36 8.17
C PHE A 168 27.06 43.56 6.66
N ASN A 169 27.47 44.75 6.23
CA ASN A 169 27.66 45.05 4.80
C ASN A 169 28.75 44.15 4.15
N VAL A 170 29.80 43.80 4.89
CA VAL A 170 30.81 42.83 4.42
C VAL A 170 30.19 41.45 4.16
N ILE A 171 29.37 40.95 5.09
CA ILE A 171 28.72 39.64 4.96
C ILE A 171 27.62 39.68 3.88
N LYS A 172 26.85 40.76 3.82
CA LYS A 172 25.83 41.01 2.79
C LYS A 172 26.42 40.95 1.39
N ASN A 173 27.51 41.67 1.14
CA ASN A 173 28.15 41.70 -0.18
C ASN A 173 28.74 40.32 -0.55
N LYS A 174 29.32 39.59 0.42
CA LYS A 174 29.76 38.21 0.22
C LYS A 174 28.62 37.25 -0.12
N ALA A 175 27.44 37.42 0.49
CA ALA A 175 26.27 36.60 0.23
C ALA A 175 25.72 36.85 -1.19
N LEU A 176 25.59 38.12 -1.60
CA LEU A 176 25.06 38.50 -2.92
C LEU A 176 25.97 38.08 -4.08
N GLN A 177 27.30 38.07 -3.89
CA GLN A 177 28.28 37.60 -4.87
C GLN A 177 28.19 36.09 -5.18
N ARG A 178 27.38 35.33 -4.43
CA ARG A 178 27.23 33.88 -4.67
C ARG A 178 26.42 33.56 -5.93
N HIS A 179 25.67 34.52 -6.45
CA HIS A 179 24.86 34.40 -7.64
C HIS A 179 25.34 35.39 -8.70
N ASP A 180 25.68 34.85 -9.87
CA ASP A 180 25.96 35.66 -11.04
C ASP A 180 24.65 35.90 -11.82
N GLU A 181 24.16 37.14 -11.77
CA GLU A 181 22.91 37.55 -12.42
C GLU A 181 22.98 37.45 -13.95
N ASN A 182 24.17 37.62 -14.55
CA ASN A 182 24.32 37.58 -16.00
C ASN A 182 24.26 36.15 -16.55
N THR A 183 24.79 35.20 -15.78
CA THR A 183 24.85 33.79 -16.19
C THR A 183 23.75 32.94 -15.54
N SER A 184 22.99 33.49 -14.59
CA SER A 184 22.05 32.75 -13.72
C SER A 184 22.71 31.52 -13.08
N THR A 185 24.02 31.60 -12.81
CA THR A 185 24.79 30.49 -12.22
C THR A 185 25.04 30.72 -10.74
N LEU A 186 24.94 29.62 -9.99
CA LEU A 186 25.30 29.58 -8.58
C LEU A 186 26.72 29.06 -8.45
N THR A 187 27.53 29.78 -7.67
CA THR A 187 28.93 29.40 -7.38
C THR A 187 29.05 28.24 -6.37
N PHE A 188 27.94 27.66 -5.93
CA PHE A 188 27.89 26.59 -4.94
C PHE A 188 26.95 25.47 -5.38
N LYS A 189 27.28 24.24 -4.96
CA LYS A 189 26.40 23.08 -5.14
C LYS A 189 25.47 22.98 -3.93
N VAL A 190 24.17 22.94 -4.18
CA VAL A 190 23.18 22.69 -3.13
C VAL A 190 23.17 21.18 -2.87
N ASN A 191 23.45 20.78 -1.63
CA ASN A 191 23.44 19.38 -1.24
C ASN A 191 21.99 18.95 -1.01
N ASN A 192 21.32 18.54 -2.08
CA ASN A 192 19.92 18.16 -2.01
C ASN A 192 19.85 16.68 -1.62
N ASN A 193 19.50 16.37 -0.36
CA ASN A 193 19.04 15.04 0.04
C ASN A 193 17.64 14.79 -0.55
N ILE A 194 17.55 14.74 -1.87
CA ILE A 194 16.28 14.59 -2.61
C ILE A 194 15.83 13.14 -2.45
N ASP A 195 14.55 12.91 -2.13
CA ASP A 195 13.95 11.57 -2.25
C ASP A 195 14.12 11.10 -3.70
N PRO A 196 14.77 9.95 -3.98
CA PRO A 196 14.97 9.46 -5.35
C PRO A 196 13.69 9.33 -6.18
N ARG A 197 12.51 9.28 -5.54
CA ARG A 197 11.18 9.20 -6.16
C ARG A 197 10.64 10.55 -6.61
N GLU A 198 11.16 11.66 -6.10
CA GLU A 198 10.79 13.02 -6.46
C GLU A 198 11.94 13.64 -7.27
N LYS A 199 11.78 13.84 -8.58
CA LYS A 199 12.76 14.60 -9.38
C LYS A 199 12.31 16.06 -9.47
N PRO A 200 12.80 16.97 -8.62
CA PRO A 200 12.54 18.38 -8.80
C PRO A 200 13.11 18.85 -10.14
N THR A 201 12.48 19.85 -10.74
CA THR A 201 13.13 20.60 -11.82
C THR A 201 14.38 21.30 -11.29
N LYS A 202 15.20 21.84 -12.19
CA LYS A 202 16.28 22.75 -11.78
C LYS A 202 15.71 23.85 -10.88
N PRO A 203 16.32 24.13 -9.71
CA PRO A 203 15.82 25.14 -8.80
C PRO A 203 15.92 26.53 -9.43
N TYR A 204 14.92 27.35 -9.16
CA TYR A 204 14.90 28.76 -9.49
C TYR A 204 15.53 29.54 -8.35
N TYR A 205 16.49 30.41 -8.65
CA TYR A 205 17.15 31.24 -7.65
C TYR A 205 17.02 32.72 -8.01
N ARG A 206 16.88 33.58 -6.99
CA ARG A 206 16.88 35.02 -7.16
C ARG A 206 17.36 35.73 -5.88
N ASN A 207 18.21 36.75 -6.06
CA ASN A 207 18.50 37.73 -5.01
C ASN A 207 17.27 38.63 -4.79
N LEU A 208 16.96 38.94 -3.54
CA LEU A 208 15.76 39.70 -3.17
C LEU A 208 16.13 41.03 -2.54
N ALA A 209 15.68 42.14 -3.13
CA ALA A 209 15.78 43.48 -2.57
C ALA A 209 14.51 43.91 -1.82
N ASN A 210 13.34 43.37 -2.20
CA ASN A 210 12.07 43.72 -1.57
C ASN A 210 11.03 42.61 -1.73
N LEU A 211 9.93 42.71 -0.99
CA LEU A 211 8.84 41.73 -1.02
C LEU A 211 8.13 41.64 -2.38
N ASN A 212 8.01 42.75 -3.12
CA ASN A 212 7.32 42.76 -4.43
C ASN A 212 8.07 41.92 -5.49
N GLN A 213 9.39 41.75 -5.33
CA GLN A 213 10.17 40.87 -6.20
C GLN A 213 9.83 39.40 -6.00
N ILE A 214 9.37 38.99 -4.81
CA ILE A 214 8.90 37.62 -4.55
C ILE A 214 7.65 37.34 -5.39
N ASP A 215 6.68 38.25 -5.34
CA ASP A 215 5.44 38.12 -6.11
C ASP A 215 5.69 38.05 -7.61
N SER A 216 6.53 38.96 -8.11
CA SER A 216 6.88 39.01 -9.54
C SER A 216 7.64 37.74 -9.97
N PHE A 217 8.47 37.18 -9.08
CA PHE A 217 9.20 35.95 -9.34
C PHE A 217 8.27 34.72 -9.37
N LEU A 218 7.34 34.64 -8.42
CA LEU A 218 6.31 33.60 -8.37
C LEU A 218 5.40 33.66 -9.61
N ASP A 219 5.01 34.85 -10.06
CA ASP A 219 4.23 35.01 -11.30
C ASP A 219 5.01 34.53 -12.52
N GLN A 220 6.31 34.82 -12.60
CA GLN A 220 7.16 34.34 -13.69
C GLN A 220 7.23 32.81 -13.70
N ILE A 221 7.47 32.19 -12.54
CA ILE A 221 7.52 30.73 -12.41
C ILE A 221 6.15 30.13 -12.76
N TYR A 222 5.08 30.70 -12.25
CA TYR A 222 3.73 30.24 -12.55
C TYR A 222 3.43 30.29 -14.04
N ARG A 223 3.74 31.40 -14.74
CA ARG A 223 3.57 31.48 -16.21
C ARG A 223 4.39 30.43 -16.97
N GLN A 224 5.59 30.09 -16.49
CA GLN A 224 6.42 29.04 -17.09
C GLN A 224 5.85 27.64 -16.83
N GLN A 225 5.16 27.43 -15.70
CA GLN A 225 4.65 26.12 -15.27
C GLN A 225 3.13 25.95 -15.43
N GLN A 226 2.40 26.98 -15.90
CA GLN A 226 0.93 27.08 -15.92
C GLN A 226 0.22 25.93 -16.65
N ARG A 227 0.95 25.16 -17.45
CA ARG A 227 0.41 24.06 -18.28
C ARG A 227 0.22 22.74 -17.52
N SER A 228 0.76 22.63 -16.30
CA SER A 228 0.63 21.44 -15.46
C SER A 228 0.43 21.84 -14.00
N ALA A 229 -0.34 21.09 -13.23
CA ALA A 229 -0.32 21.25 -11.76
C ALA A 229 1.05 20.84 -11.19
N PHE A 230 1.56 21.59 -10.21
CA PHE A 230 2.87 21.34 -9.61
C PHE A 230 2.88 21.67 -8.11
N LYS A 231 3.83 21.10 -7.36
CA LYS A 231 4.12 21.52 -5.98
C LYS A 231 5.27 22.51 -5.98
N ILE A 232 5.14 23.56 -5.18
CA ILE A 232 6.23 24.50 -4.90
C ILE A 232 6.82 24.20 -3.53
N ARG A 233 8.16 24.20 -3.44
CA ARG A 233 8.88 24.40 -2.18
C ARG A 233 9.79 25.61 -2.33
N ALA A 234 9.93 26.40 -1.27
CA ALA A 234 10.79 27.56 -1.26
C ALA A 234 11.59 27.62 0.05
N ASP A 235 12.83 28.10 -0.05
CA ASP A 235 13.64 28.46 1.10
C ASP A 235 14.35 29.80 0.87
N PHE A 236 14.71 30.47 1.97
CA PHE A 236 15.31 31.79 1.95
C PHE A 236 16.77 31.75 2.38
N GLY A 237 17.61 32.45 1.63
CA GLY A 237 18.96 32.77 2.09
C GLY A 237 18.90 33.92 3.10
N THR A 238 19.44 33.68 4.29
CA THR A 238 19.33 34.60 5.43
C THR A 238 20.71 35.06 5.94
N ILE A 239 20.74 36.23 6.57
CA ILE A 239 21.87 36.73 7.34
C ILE A 239 21.47 36.68 8.81
N ILE A 240 22.34 36.08 9.63
CA ILE A 240 22.15 35.91 11.06
C ILE A 240 23.19 36.76 11.78
N GLU A 241 22.73 37.59 12.71
CA GLU A 241 23.56 38.27 13.70
C GLU A 241 23.72 37.37 14.92
N THR A 242 24.92 37.27 15.45
CA THR A 242 25.23 36.51 16.67
C THR A 242 25.92 37.42 17.67
N SER A 243 25.32 37.52 18.85
CA SER A 243 25.81 38.27 20.01
C SER A 243 26.41 37.30 21.03
N GLU A 244 27.72 37.35 21.15
CA GLU A 244 28.47 36.61 22.18
C GLU A 244 28.94 37.59 23.26
N TYR A 245 28.87 37.18 24.52
CA TYR A 245 29.38 37.96 25.66
C TYR A 245 30.69 37.35 26.12
N ASP A 246 31.79 38.11 26.05
CA ASP A 246 33.09 37.74 26.61
C ASP A 246 33.36 38.62 27.83
N GLY A 247 32.91 38.16 29.00
CA GLY A 247 32.88 38.98 30.22
C GLY A 247 31.90 40.16 30.09
N ASN A 248 32.42 41.39 30.07
CA ASN A 248 31.62 42.63 29.94
C ASN A 248 31.55 43.16 28.50
N GLU A 249 32.27 42.57 27.55
CA GLU A 249 32.27 43.03 26.15
C GLU A 249 31.32 42.18 25.29
N GLN A 250 30.40 42.85 24.61
CA GLN A 250 29.52 42.21 23.63
C GLN A 250 30.23 42.16 22.27
N LYS A 251 30.46 40.95 21.77
CA LYS A 251 31.04 40.69 20.46
C LYS A 251 29.96 40.32 19.46
N ILE A 252 29.81 41.16 18.44
CA ILE A 252 28.81 40.98 17.38
C ILE A 252 29.50 40.43 16.13
N SER A 253 28.95 39.34 15.61
CA SER A 253 29.39 38.70 14.36
C SER A 253 28.20 38.41 13.45
N TYR A 254 28.47 38.24 12.16
CA TYR A 254 27.47 37.93 11.16
C TYR A 254 27.87 36.72 10.35
N LYS A 255 26.89 35.90 9.99
CA LYS A 255 27.02 34.78 9.04
C LYS A 255 25.84 34.79 8.08
N TYR A 256 26.05 34.29 6.86
CA TYR A 256 24.94 34.01 5.95
C TYR A 256 24.70 32.50 5.85
N ILE A 257 23.43 32.14 5.67
CA ILE A 257 22.99 30.78 5.37
C ILE A 257 22.37 30.79 3.98
N LEU A 258 22.78 29.84 3.14
CA LEU A 258 22.24 29.66 1.80
C LEU A 258 20.94 28.85 1.87
N PRO A 259 19.97 29.09 0.97
CA PRO A 259 18.72 28.35 0.95
C PRO A 259 18.96 26.87 0.57
N MET A 260 18.22 25.95 1.21
CA MET A 260 18.34 24.50 1.01
C MET A 260 16.97 23.81 0.99
N ASP A 261 16.80 22.78 0.15
CA ASP A 261 15.57 21.96 0.09
C ASP A 261 15.30 21.17 1.40
N ALA A 262 16.37 20.84 2.13
CA ALA A 262 16.31 19.99 3.32
C ALA A 262 15.67 20.66 4.55
N ASN A 263 15.40 21.98 4.53
CA ASN A 263 14.78 22.67 5.66
C ASN A 263 13.28 22.29 5.78
N THR A 264 13.00 21.35 6.67
CA THR A 264 11.70 20.69 6.86
C THR A 264 10.62 21.58 7.51
N GLU A 265 10.99 22.68 8.17
CA GLU A 265 10.08 23.50 8.98
C GLU A 265 9.22 24.50 8.17
N ARG A 266 9.55 24.75 6.89
CA ARG A 266 8.84 25.73 6.03
C ARG A 266 7.95 25.08 4.97
N ARG A 267 7.57 23.82 5.21
CA ARG A 267 6.89 22.98 4.21
C ARG A 267 5.38 23.05 4.39
N VAL A 268 4.74 24.01 3.74
CA VAL A 268 3.37 23.77 3.29
C VAL A 268 3.39 23.54 1.78
N PRO A 269 3.32 22.28 1.32
CA PRO A 269 3.24 21.97 -0.10
C PRO A 269 1.86 22.38 -0.62
N LEU A 270 1.75 23.60 -1.13
CA LEU A 270 0.61 24.05 -1.92
C LEU A 270 0.76 23.51 -3.35
N ILE A 271 -0.30 22.85 -3.82
CA ILE A 271 -0.41 22.46 -5.21
C ILE A 271 -0.92 23.67 -5.99
N ILE A 272 -0.13 24.10 -6.96
CA ILE A 272 -0.48 25.20 -7.81
C ILE A 272 -1.15 24.65 -9.07
N LYS A 273 -2.47 24.82 -9.15
CA LYS A 273 -3.31 24.44 -10.31
C LYS A 273 -4.07 25.62 -10.91
N SER A 274 -4.18 26.74 -10.19
CA SER A 274 -4.93 27.93 -10.61
C SER A 274 -4.24 29.24 -10.22
N GLN A 275 -4.76 30.35 -10.76
CA GLN A 275 -4.31 31.71 -10.41
C GLN A 275 -4.59 32.02 -8.93
N GLU A 276 -5.68 31.48 -8.38
CA GLU A 276 -6.02 31.63 -6.96
C GLU A 276 -4.98 30.95 -6.07
N ASN A 277 -4.57 29.72 -6.40
CA ASN A 277 -3.58 29.00 -5.61
C ASN A 277 -2.22 29.73 -5.55
N ILE A 278 -1.79 30.34 -6.66
CA ILE A 278 -0.54 31.12 -6.65
C ILE A 278 -0.69 32.41 -5.85
N GLN A 279 -1.86 33.05 -5.83
CA GLN A 279 -2.09 34.19 -4.93
C GLN A 279 -2.07 33.75 -3.47
N SER A 280 -2.72 32.65 -3.10
CA SER A 280 -2.65 32.12 -1.73
C SER A 280 -1.21 31.80 -1.32
N TYR A 281 -0.41 31.22 -2.22
CA TYR A 281 1.01 30.96 -1.97
C TYR A 281 1.81 32.25 -1.74
N LYS A 282 1.52 33.34 -2.46
CA LYS A 282 2.16 34.64 -2.21
C LYS A 282 1.84 35.20 -0.83
N HIS A 283 0.61 35.04 -0.36
CA HIS A 283 0.22 35.46 1.00
C HIS A 283 0.97 34.62 2.04
N TYR A 284 0.97 33.30 1.89
CA TYR A 284 1.74 32.39 2.74
C TYR A 284 3.22 32.79 2.83
N MET A 285 3.85 33.13 1.71
CA MET A 285 5.26 33.55 1.69
C MET A 285 5.51 34.84 2.49
N ARG A 286 4.56 35.78 2.49
CA ARG A 286 4.62 36.97 3.34
C ARG A 286 4.49 36.62 4.81
N ASP A 287 3.56 35.71 5.14
CA ASP A 287 3.33 35.29 6.53
C ASP A 287 4.54 34.54 7.11
N VAL A 288 5.21 33.73 6.30
CA VAL A 288 6.48 33.08 6.66
C VAL A 288 7.56 34.10 6.97
N ILE A 289 7.68 35.18 6.19
CA ILE A 289 8.65 36.26 6.44
C ILE A 289 8.28 37.03 7.72
N ALA A 290 6.99 37.32 7.93
CA ALA A 290 6.51 37.97 9.15
C ALA A 290 6.78 37.12 10.40
N ASN A 291 6.63 35.79 10.30
CA ASN A 291 6.99 34.86 11.37
C ASN A 291 8.50 34.90 11.67
N MET A 292 9.37 34.95 10.65
CA MET A 292 10.82 35.10 10.87
C MET A 292 11.16 36.41 11.58
N GLN A 293 10.47 37.50 11.23
CA GLN A 293 10.65 38.80 11.87
C GLN A 293 10.23 38.76 13.34
N GLU A 294 9.14 38.08 13.69
CA GLU A 294 8.68 37.91 15.08
C GLU A 294 9.67 37.07 15.91
N ARG A 295 10.13 35.92 15.40
CA ARG A 295 11.14 35.07 16.08
C ARG A 295 12.45 35.80 16.37
N THR A 296 12.81 36.74 15.49
CA THR A 296 14.01 37.58 15.65
C THR A 296 13.91 38.53 16.85
N GLN A 297 12.70 38.82 17.34
CA GLN A 297 12.47 39.63 18.55
C GLN A 297 12.55 38.80 19.84
N GLU A 298 12.50 37.47 19.76
CA GLU A 298 12.48 36.57 20.92
C GLU A 298 13.89 36.06 21.30
N ASP A 299 14.80 35.88 20.33
CA ASP A 299 16.15 35.34 20.56
C ASP A 299 17.19 36.45 20.79
N THR A 300 17.84 36.42 21.95
CA THR A 300 18.84 37.43 22.38
C THR A 300 20.27 37.12 21.92
N HIS A 301 20.55 35.90 21.44
CA HIS A 301 21.88 35.43 21.08
C HIS A 301 22.08 35.26 19.58
N GLN A 302 21.07 34.78 18.86
CA GLN A 302 21.10 34.66 17.40
C GLN A 302 19.78 35.13 16.78
N LYS A 303 19.84 36.14 15.93
CA LYS A 303 18.64 36.69 15.30
C LYS A 303 18.81 36.83 13.79
N ILE A 304 17.75 36.56 13.03
CA ILE A 304 17.76 36.69 11.57
C ILE A 304 17.56 38.15 11.20
N VAL A 305 18.61 38.84 10.77
CA VAL A 305 18.56 40.28 10.51
C VAL A 305 18.11 40.62 9.09
N ALA A 306 18.35 39.73 8.12
CA ALA A 306 18.00 39.99 6.73
C ALA A 306 17.77 38.72 5.90
N ILE A 307 16.99 38.85 4.82
CA ILE A 307 16.83 37.87 3.75
C ILE A 307 17.45 38.45 2.49
N PHE A 308 18.43 37.75 1.90
CA PHE A 308 19.13 38.22 0.70
C PHE A 308 18.74 37.48 -0.58
N SER A 309 18.16 36.28 -0.47
CA SER A 309 17.78 35.48 -1.64
C SER A 309 16.66 34.50 -1.34
N ILE A 310 16.09 33.95 -2.41
CA ILE A 310 15.12 32.86 -2.40
C ILE A 310 15.53 31.79 -3.40
N MET A 311 15.34 30.53 -3.02
CA MET A 311 15.42 29.38 -3.91
C MET A 311 14.08 28.65 -3.93
N ILE A 312 13.60 28.33 -5.13
CA ILE A 312 12.30 27.69 -5.36
C ILE A 312 12.51 26.41 -6.16
N TRP A 313 11.99 25.31 -5.63
CA TRP A 313 11.97 24.00 -6.28
C TRP A 313 10.56 23.68 -6.75
N ILE A 314 10.46 23.22 -7.99
CA ILE A 314 9.21 22.77 -8.59
C ILE A 314 9.23 21.26 -8.68
N TYR A 315 8.24 20.61 -8.06
CA TYR A 315 8.04 19.18 -8.14
C TYR A 315 6.83 18.92 -9.02
N LYS A 316 7.09 18.31 -10.17
CA LYS A 316 6.03 17.79 -11.03
C LYS A 316 5.54 16.48 -10.43
N PHE A 317 4.24 16.23 -10.51
CA PHE A 317 3.67 14.97 -10.06
C PHE A 317 4.21 13.82 -10.90
N SER A 318 4.58 12.71 -10.24
CA SER A 318 5.14 11.54 -10.91
C SER A 318 4.07 10.72 -11.66
N LEU A 319 4.56 10.03 -12.70
CA LEU A 319 3.83 9.34 -13.78
C LEU A 319 3.03 8.10 -13.39
N ALA A 320 3.37 7.43 -12.29
CA ALA A 320 2.78 6.14 -11.96
C ALA A 320 2.74 5.93 -10.44
N GLY A 321 1.58 5.53 -9.95
CA GLY A 321 1.33 5.18 -8.56
C GLY A 321 0.31 4.05 -8.45
N ALA A 322 0.18 3.47 -7.26
CA ALA A 322 -0.94 2.57 -6.98
C ALA A 322 -2.26 3.29 -7.28
N ALA A 323 -3.25 2.57 -7.82
CA ALA A 323 -4.56 3.14 -8.11
C ALA A 323 -5.10 3.85 -6.87
N ILE A 324 -5.37 5.16 -6.99
CA ILE A 324 -5.95 5.94 -5.89
C ILE A 324 -7.34 5.35 -5.62
N PRO A 325 -7.74 5.10 -4.36
CA PRO A 325 -9.08 4.57 -4.04
C PRO A 325 -10.23 5.36 -4.72
N SER A 326 -10.05 6.67 -4.93
CA SER A 326 -10.99 7.53 -5.66
C SER A 326 -11.23 7.11 -7.12
N LEU A 327 -10.27 6.47 -7.79
CA LEU A 327 -10.43 5.99 -9.17
C LEU A 327 -11.55 4.94 -9.29
N GLN A 328 -11.74 4.09 -8.27
CA GLN A 328 -12.85 3.12 -8.25
C GLN A 328 -14.21 3.81 -8.28
N LYS A 329 -14.32 5.02 -7.74
CA LYS A 329 -15.52 5.84 -7.76
C LYS A 329 -15.86 6.32 -9.16
N HIS A 330 -14.88 6.83 -9.91
CA HIS A 330 -15.05 7.26 -11.29
C HIS A 330 -15.43 6.10 -12.22
N ILE A 331 -14.88 4.90 -11.98
CA ILE A 331 -15.28 3.67 -12.69
C ILE A 331 -16.76 3.36 -12.43
N LYS A 332 -17.21 3.39 -11.17
CA LYS A 332 -18.62 3.15 -10.79
C LYS A 332 -19.56 4.24 -11.31
N ARG A 333 -19.13 5.51 -11.37
CA ARG A 333 -19.88 6.65 -11.92
C ARG A 333 -19.93 6.69 -13.46
N ARG A 334 -19.30 5.74 -14.15
CA ARG A 334 -19.18 5.69 -15.64
C ARG A 334 -18.49 6.93 -16.24
N GLU A 335 -17.62 7.56 -15.46
CA GLU A 335 -16.81 8.72 -15.88
C GLU A 335 -15.50 8.27 -16.57
N VAL A 336 -15.23 6.97 -16.57
CA VAL A 336 -14.09 6.36 -17.25
C VAL A 336 -14.49 5.86 -18.64
N TYR A 337 -13.74 6.27 -19.66
CA TYR A 337 -13.89 5.76 -21.01
C TYR A 337 -13.02 4.52 -21.21
N TYR A 338 -13.66 3.41 -21.59
CA TYR A 338 -12.95 2.21 -21.99
C TYR A 338 -12.51 2.32 -23.45
N VAL A 339 -11.21 2.10 -23.69
CA VAL A 339 -10.62 2.12 -25.02
C VAL A 339 -9.99 0.76 -25.30
N GLU A 340 -10.63 -0.02 -26.16
CA GLU A 340 -10.05 -1.23 -26.72
C GLU A 340 -9.62 -0.96 -28.15
N CYS A 341 -8.33 -1.15 -28.43
CA CYS A 341 -7.79 -1.01 -29.77
C CYS A 341 -7.04 -2.27 -30.17
N LYS A 342 -7.48 -2.93 -31.24
CA LYS A 342 -6.84 -4.14 -31.77
C LYS A 342 -5.46 -3.87 -32.42
N LYS A 343 -5.10 -2.60 -32.67
CA LYS A 343 -3.91 -2.19 -33.43
C LYS A 343 -2.82 -1.51 -32.58
N ASN A 344 -2.71 -1.83 -31.29
CA ASN A 344 -1.76 -1.21 -30.34
C ASN A 344 -1.80 0.34 -30.24
N LEU A 345 -2.80 0.99 -30.86
CA LEU A 345 -3.01 2.44 -30.89
C LEU A 345 -3.88 2.93 -29.72
N CYS A 346 -4.05 2.11 -28.68
CA CYS A 346 -4.96 2.39 -27.56
C CYS A 346 -4.63 3.71 -26.86
N PHE A 347 -3.34 4.02 -26.65
CA PHE A 347 -2.90 5.26 -26.03
C PHE A 347 -3.36 6.52 -26.80
N PHE A 348 -3.05 6.60 -28.09
CA PHE A 348 -3.45 7.75 -28.91
C PHE A 348 -4.96 7.83 -29.12
N THR A 349 -5.64 6.67 -29.16
CA THR A 349 -7.11 6.63 -29.20
C THR A 349 -7.70 7.16 -27.90
N ALA A 350 -7.11 6.84 -26.74
CA ALA A 350 -7.52 7.41 -25.45
C ALA A 350 -7.25 8.92 -25.39
N TYR A 351 -6.09 9.37 -25.84
CA TYR A 351 -5.77 10.79 -25.89
C TYR A 351 -6.71 11.60 -26.81
N SER A 352 -7.29 10.98 -27.84
CA SER A 352 -8.31 11.64 -28.66
C SER A 352 -9.52 12.15 -27.86
N PHE A 353 -9.83 11.57 -26.68
CA PHE A 353 -10.92 12.06 -25.82
C PHE A 353 -10.65 13.48 -25.29
N ILE A 354 -9.39 13.92 -25.25
CA ILE A 354 -9.03 15.32 -24.96
C ILE A 354 -9.08 16.18 -26.22
N THR A 355 -8.47 15.73 -27.31
CA THR A 355 -8.38 16.54 -28.54
C THR A 355 -9.74 16.71 -29.23
N MET A 356 -10.66 15.77 -29.01
CA MET A 356 -12.01 15.76 -29.53
C MET A 356 -12.99 15.38 -28.40
N PRO A 357 -13.30 16.27 -27.44
CA PRO A 357 -14.17 15.90 -26.32
C PRO A 357 -15.58 15.51 -26.77
N ASN A 358 -16.23 14.61 -26.01
CA ASN A 358 -17.65 14.34 -26.18
C ASN A 358 -18.47 15.48 -25.57
N SER A 359 -19.60 15.82 -26.18
CA SER A 359 -20.61 16.70 -25.57
C SER A 359 -21.89 15.93 -25.30
N LYS A 360 -22.86 16.55 -24.61
CA LYS A 360 -24.18 15.96 -24.36
C LYS A 360 -24.91 15.59 -25.67
N GLU A 361 -24.62 16.32 -26.74
CA GLU A 361 -25.31 16.21 -28.04
C GLU A 361 -24.52 15.37 -29.06
N LYS A 362 -23.20 15.24 -28.88
CA LYS A 362 -22.33 14.59 -29.85
C LYS A 362 -21.31 13.68 -29.17
N ARG A 363 -21.49 12.38 -29.39
CA ARG A 363 -20.51 11.34 -29.07
C ARG A 363 -19.82 10.85 -30.35
N TRP A 364 -18.50 10.89 -30.36
CA TRP A 364 -17.72 10.42 -31.50
C TRP A 364 -17.70 8.89 -31.57
N LYS A 365 -17.84 8.35 -32.79
CA LYS A 365 -17.75 6.91 -33.04
C LYS A 365 -16.30 6.42 -32.90
N ASP A 366 -16.13 5.15 -32.54
CA ASP A 366 -14.81 4.55 -32.34
C ASP A 366 -13.93 4.61 -33.60
N CYS A 367 -14.50 4.48 -34.80
CA CYS A 367 -13.75 4.63 -36.05
C CYS A 367 -13.18 6.05 -36.22
N SER A 368 -13.93 7.08 -35.82
CA SER A 368 -13.46 8.47 -35.83
C SER A 368 -12.36 8.69 -34.79
N ARG A 369 -12.49 8.08 -33.61
CA ARG A 369 -11.46 8.11 -32.55
C ARG A 369 -10.16 7.46 -33.00
N ILE A 370 -10.23 6.32 -33.68
CA ILE A 370 -9.07 5.62 -34.22
C ILE A 370 -8.40 6.45 -35.33
N ALA A 371 -9.19 7.09 -36.20
CA ALA A 371 -8.66 7.97 -37.24
C ALA A 371 -7.92 9.16 -36.62
N GLU A 372 -8.49 9.77 -35.59
CA GLU A 372 -7.82 10.84 -34.84
C GLU A 372 -6.56 10.35 -34.12
N GLY A 373 -6.60 9.16 -33.51
CA GLY A 373 -5.43 8.53 -32.91
C GLY A 373 -4.29 8.34 -33.90
N LYS A 374 -4.58 7.95 -35.15
CA LYS A 374 -3.57 7.86 -36.23
C LYS A 374 -3.02 9.22 -36.64
N ARG A 375 -3.88 10.24 -36.71
CA ARG A 375 -3.47 11.62 -36.99
C ARG A 375 -2.51 12.15 -35.91
N ILE A 376 -2.82 11.89 -34.64
CA ILE A 376 -1.97 12.26 -33.50
C ILE A 376 -0.65 11.49 -33.53
N PHE A 377 -0.70 10.18 -33.77
CA PHE A 377 0.51 9.36 -33.94
C PHE A 377 1.45 9.96 -35.00
N LYS A 378 0.90 10.31 -36.17
CA LYS A 378 1.66 10.94 -37.26
C LYS A 378 2.26 12.28 -36.84
N ARG A 379 1.52 13.10 -36.09
CA ARG A 379 2.01 14.39 -35.58
C ARG A 379 3.20 14.21 -34.64
N ILE A 380 3.14 13.22 -33.76
CA ILE A 380 4.11 13.05 -32.67
C ILE A 380 5.38 12.32 -33.13
N TYR A 381 5.22 11.21 -33.86
CA TYR A 381 6.35 10.42 -34.35
C TYR A 381 6.83 10.84 -35.75
N GLY A 382 6.13 11.75 -36.42
CA GLY A 382 6.52 12.25 -37.76
C GLY A 382 6.39 11.20 -38.88
N LYS A 383 5.72 10.07 -38.63
CA LYS A 383 5.57 8.96 -39.60
C LYS A 383 4.14 8.45 -39.66
N GLU A 384 3.76 7.87 -40.80
CA GLU A 384 2.45 7.22 -40.94
C GLU A 384 2.33 6.02 -40.00
N PHE A 385 1.10 5.77 -39.53
CA PHE A 385 0.83 4.61 -38.70
C PHE A 385 0.99 3.32 -39.53
N ASP A 386 1.85 2.42 -39.05
CA ASP A 386 2.08 1.10 -39.61
C ASP A 386 1.54 0.00 -38.65
N ASP A 387 1.13 -1.14 -39.22
CA ASP A 387 0.61 -2.27 -38.43
C ASP A 387 1.72 -3.03 -37.65
N LEU A 388 2.99 -2.65 -37.81
CA LEU A 388 4.13 -3.20 -37.05
C LEU A 388 4.37 -2.45 -35.72
N TYR A 389 3.62 -1.37 -35.47
CA TYR A 389 3.72 -0.61 -34.24
C TYR A 389 3.44 -1.47 -33.01
N GLN A 390 4.44 -1.57 -32.14
CA GLN A 390 4.40 -2.44 -30.95
C GLN A 390 3.55 -1.86 -29.81
N GLY A 391 3.11 -0.61 -29.93
CA GLY A 391 2.34 0.08 -28.90
C GLY A 391 3.15 1.16 -28.19
N PHE A 392 2.43 2.01 -27.45
CA PHE A 392 3.03 3.13 -26.73
C PHE A 392 3.83 2.61 -25.53
N ASN A 393 5.11 2.93 -25.47
CA ASN A 393 5.96 2.49 -24.37
C ASN A 393 5.96 3.53 -23.25
N PHE A 394 5.16 3.29 -22.21
CA PHE A 394 5.08 4.18 -21.04
C PHE A 394 6.41 4.34 -20.29
N ALA A 395 7.39 3.46 -20.45
CA ALA A 395 8.68 3.59 -19.77
C ALA A 395 9.65 4.53 -20.50
N THR A 396 9.50 4.69 -21.82
CA THR A 396 10.46 5.43 -22.65
C THR A 396 9.84 6.65 -23.33
N ASP A 397 8.57 6.56 -23.73
CA ASP A 397 7.95 7.53 -24.65
C ASP A 397 7.10 8.57 -23.90
N ILE A 398 6.75 8.30 -22.63
CA ILE A 398 5.79 9.13 -21.88
C ILE A 398 6.36 10.51 -21.51
N ASP A 399 7.64 10.58 -21.15
CA ASP A 399 8.28 11.83 -20.76
C ASP A 399 8.33 12.80 -21.95
N GLU A 400 8.78 12.30 -23.12
CA GLU A 400 8.82 13.06 -24.36
C GLU A 400 7.40 13.47 -24.81
N PHE A 401 6.41 12.58 -24.64
CA PHE A 401 5.03 12.88 -24.95
C PHE A 401 4.46 13.99 -24.05
N ILE A 402 4.68 13.93 -22.72
CA ILE A 402 4.26 14.97 -21.78
C ILE A 402 4.94 16.30 -22.10
N GLU A 403 6.23 16.27 -22.42
CA GLU A 403 6.98 17.48 -22.78
C GLU A 403 6.45 18.10 -24.08
N LYS A 404 6.14 17.29 -25.10
CA LYS A 404 5.62 17.81 -26.37
C LYS A 404 4.17 18.27 -26.27
N GLU A 405 3.32 17.48 -25.62
CA GLU A 405 1.87 17.70 -25.57
C GLU A 405 1.43 18.55 -24.39
N GLN A 406 2.31 18.77 -23.41
CA GLN A 406 2.09 19.64 -22.25
C GLN A 406 0.83 19.24 -21.46
N ILE A 407 0.63 17.93 -21.29
CA ILE A 407 -0.48 17.35 -20.53
C ILE A 407 0.03 16.48 -19.37
N ASN A 408 -0.72 16.45 -18.27
CA ASN A 408 -0.39 15.61 -17.13
C ASN A 408 -0.94 14.20 -17.35
N VAL A 409 -0.05 13.22 -17.49
CA VAL A 409 -0.45 11.82 -17.65
C VAL A 409 -0.20 11.05 -16.36
N HIS A 410 -1.25 10.50 -15.77
CA HIS A 410 -1.17 9.57 -14.64
C HIS A 410 -1.58 8.18 -15.10
N VAL A 411 -0.66 7.23 -14.97
CA VAL A 411 -0.90 5.84 -15.34
C VAL A 411 -1.08 4.99 -14.08
N PHE A 412 -2.25 4.39 -13.92
CA PHE A 412 -2.53 3.42 -12.87
C PHE A 412 -2.65 2.02 -13.46
N THR A 413 -2.10 1.03 -12.78
CA THR A 413 -2.33 -0.37 -13.15
C THR A 413 -3.27 -1.00 -12.14
N GLN A 414 -4.42 -1.51 -12.59
CA GLN A 414 -5.27 -2.37 -11.75
C GLN A 414 -5.19 -3.80 -12.26
N ARG A 415 -4.92 -4.73 -11.36
CA ARG A 415 -5.13 -6.16 -11.62
C ARG A 415 -6.61 -6.45 -11.36
N LEU A 416 -7.38 -6.63 -12.42
CA LEU A 416 -8.74 -7.14 -12.30
C LEU A 416 -8.67 -8.67 -12.13
N GLN A 417 -9.14 -9.20 -11.01
CA GLN A 417 -9.41 -10.63 -10.89
C GLN A 417 -10.66 -10.93 -11.70
N CYS A 418 -10.50 -11.60 -12.85
CA CYS A 418 -11.63 -12.06 -13.64
C CYS A 418 -12.19 -13.33 -12.99
N GLY A 419 -13.36 -13.23 -12.37
CA GLY A 419 -14.06 -14.37 -11.75
C GLY A 419 -14.59 -15.31 -12.83
N SER A 420 -13.82 -16.32 -13.20
CA SER A 420 -14.30 -17.65 -13.67
C SER A 420 -13.19 -18.55 -14.20
N HIS A 421 -12.00 -18.04 -14.53
CA HIS A 421 -10.85 -18.90 -14.82
C HIS A 421 -9.58 -18.28 -14.27
N LYS A 422 -8.77 -19.09 -13.57
CA LYS A 422 -7.40 -18.77 -13.14
C LYS A 422 -6.47 -18.66 -14.36
N GLN A 423 -6.74 -17.72 -15.27
CA GLN A 423 -5.81 -17.24 -16.27
C GLN A 423 -5.52 -15.77 -15.99
N TRP A 424 -4.26 -15.51 -15.64
CA TRP A 424 -3.72 -14.17 -15.46
C TRP A 424 -3.62 -13.50 -16.83
N GLY A 425 -4.63 -12.70 -17.20
CA GLY A 425 -4.75 -12.26 -18.59
C GLY A 425 -5.34 -10.87 -18.76
N LYS A 426 -4.47 -9.86 -18.61
CA LYS A 426 -4.49 -8.46 -19.12
C LYS A 426 -4.31 -7.44 -17.99
N ARG A 427 -3.18 -6.71 -18.04
CA ARG A 427 -3.00 -5.49 -17.24
C ARG A 427 -3.87 -4.40 -17.87
N THR A 428 -4.86 -3.91 -17.12
CA THR A 428 -5.61 -2.72 -17.51
C THR A 428 -4.84 -1.50 -17.03
N TYR A 429 -4.44 -0.66 -17.98
CA TYR A 429 -3.85 0.64 -17.70
C TYR A 429 -4.97 1.68 -17.67
N PHE A 430 -5.12 2.36 -16.54
CA PHE A 430 -5.94 3.56 -16.45
C PHE A 430 -5.04 4.73 -16.72
N ILE A 431 -5.48 5.60 -17.62
CA ILE A 431 -4.75 6.80 -18.00
C ILE A 431 -5.66 7.95 -17.62
N CYS A 432 -5.28 8.70 -16.59
CA CYS A 432 -5.85 10.02 -16.34
C CYS A 432 -4.99 11.01 -17.11
N LEU A 433 -5.63 11.80 -17.96
CA LEU A 433 -4.99 12.75 -18.86
C LEU A 433 -5.47 14.17 -18.57
#